data_AF-A0A1Z8KNT1-F1
#
_entry.id   AF-A0A1Z8KNT1-F1
#
_cell.length_a   1.000
_cell.length_b   1.000
_cell.length_c   1.000
_cell.angle_alpha   90.00
_cell.angle_beta   90.00
_cell.angle_gamma   90.00
#
_symmetry.space_group_name_H-M   'P 1'
#
loop_
_entity.id
_entity.type
_entity.pdbx_description
1 polymer ?
#
loop_
_entity_poly.entity_id
_entity_poly.type
_entity_poly.pdbx_seq_one_letter_code
_entity_poly.pdbx_strand_id
1 'polypeptide(L)'
;MFIRILSIIILFQSIIFSMDDVCSSCENTWWDAYWGEQCCDAAWDQWGFDCDYMENEYGWDCTGCNCPYDNESICGDGFCTGSETINNCESDCTFNGCNIVDQVDDCYDDDCCPMSWIGDGYGDCQEPDNFGCDLSCYLNDGGDCPAQTGDINDDGSVDIIDIIIAVEFILNYEYEILVDLNDDSIINISDIILFINIIL
;
A
#
# COMPACT_ATOMS: atom_id res chain seq x y z
N MET A 1 8.39 -0.35 -67.45
CA MET A 1 8.42 -1.80 -67.13
C MET A 1 9.04 -1.90 -65.73
N PHE A 2 8.29 -1.63 -64.65
CA PHE A 2 7.51 -2.65 -63.89
C PHE A 2 8.35 -3.93 -63.78
N ILE A 3 8.98 -4.24 -62.65
CA ILE A 3 8.42 -4.70 -61.36
C ILE A 3 9.43 -4.29 -60.26
N ARG A 4 9.14 -3.28 -59.43
CA ARG A 4 8.38 -3.31 -58.16
C ARG A 4 9.16 -4.01 -57.03
N ILE A 5 9.82 -3.22 -56.18
CA ILE A 5 9.34 -2.91 -54.81
C ILE A 5 9.13 -4.21 -54.01
N LEU A 6 10.21 -4.85 -53.53
CA LEU A 6 10.09 -5.98 -52.59
C LEU A 6 11.32 -6.20 -51.70
N SER A 7 12.10 -5.17 -51.38
CA SER A 7 13.28 -5.36 -50.49
C SER A 7 13.53 -4.22 -49.51
N ILE A 8 12.57 -3.31 -49.30
CA ILE A 8 12.68 -2.21 -48.32
C ILE A 8 11.46 -2.21 -47.38
N ILE A 9 10.81 -3.36 -47.16
CA ILE A 9 9.66 -3.49 -46.23
C ILE A 9 9.92 -4.57 -45.15
N ILE A 10 11.08 -5.22 -45.12
CA ILE A 10 11.38 -6.28 -44.13
C ILE A 10 12.67 -5.94 -43.37
N LEU A 11 12.78 -4.69 -42.91
CA LEU A 11 13.76 -4.26 -41.91
C LEU A 11 13.13 -3.22 -40.96
N PHE A 12 11.80 -3.29 -40.79
CA PHE A 12 11.02 -2.51 -39.82
C PHE A 12 10.05 -3.42 -39.06
N GLN A 13 10.47 -4.66 -38.82
CA GLN A 13 9.77 -5.62 -37.99
C GLN A 13 10.86 -6.30 -37.18
N SER A 14 10.69 -6.38 -35.86
CA SER A 14 11.63 -6.91 -34.85
C SER A 14 12.59 -5.92 -34.19
N ILE A 15 12.16 -4.68 -33.92
CA ILE A 15 12.43 -4.06 -32.61
C ILE A 15 11.08 -3.82 -31.95
N ILE A 16 10.33 -4.91 -31.78
CA ILE A 16 9.51 -5.05 -30.60
C ILE A 16 10.41 -5.94 -29.76
N PHE A 17 11.17 -5.36 -28.83
CA PHE A 17 11.49 -6.14 -27.64
C PHE A 17 10.12 -6.56 -27.14
N SER A 18 9.74 -7.83 -27.28
CA SER A 18 8.82 -8.37 -26.30
C SER A 18 9.58 -8.16 -25.00
N MET A 19 9.16 -7.17 -24.22
CA MET A 19 9.26 -7.33 -22.78
C MET A 19 8.62 -8.70 -22.56
N ASP A 20 9.42 -9.69 -22.17
CA ASP A 20 8.87 -11.01 -21.90
C ASP A 20 7.70 -10.76 -20.95
N ASP A 21 6.53 -11.23 -21.37
CA ASP A 21 5.32 -11.14 -20.57
C ASP A 21 5.64 -11.80 -19.23
N VAL A 22 5.59 -11.02 -18.15
CA VAL A 22 5.97 -11.45 -16.79
C VAL A 22 5.17 -12.70 -16.39
N CYS A 23 3.95 -12.84 -16.91
CA CYS A 23 3.08 -13.98 -16.65
C CYS A 23 3.22 -15.14 -17.61
N SER A 24 4.13 -15.07 -18.59
CA SER A 24 4.26 -16.07 -19.65
C SER A 24 4.66 -17.47 -19.18
N SER A 25 5.23 -17.59 -17.97
CA SER A 25 5.62 -18.87 -17.38
C SER A 25 4.47 -19.51 -16.58
N CYS A 26 3.64 -18.68 -15.95
CA CYS A 26 2.54 -19.10 -15.10
C CYS A 26 1.47 -19.89 -15.87
N GLU A 27 1.02 -21.02 -15.31
CA GLU A 27 -0.11 -21.78 -15.88
C GLU A 27 -1.44 -21.05 -15.69
N ASN A 28 -1.55 -20.25 -14.62
CA ASN A 28 -2.73 -19.47 -14.29
C ASN A 28 -2.44 -17.97 -14.36
N THR A 29 -3.23 -17.26 -15.14
CA THR A 29 -3.24 -15.78 -15.20
C THR A 29 -4.68 -15.29 -15.17
N TRP A 30 -4.89 -14.07 -14.68
CA TRP A 30 -6.19 -13.39 -14.74
C TRP A 30 -6.01 -11.96 -15.21
N TRP A 31 -7.13 -11.36 -15.59
CA TRP A 31 -7.15 -10.00 -16.09
C TRP A 31 -7.87 -9.10 -15.10
N ASP A 32 -7.17 -8.06 -14.65
CA ASP A 32 -7.73 -6.95 -13.89
C ASP A 32 -7.87 -5.70 -14.78
N ALA A 33 -8.89 -4.89 -14.51
CA ALA A 33 -9.16 -3.70 -15.31
C ALA A 33 -8.16 -2.56 -15.06
N TYR A 34 -7.57 -2.51 -13.86
CA TYR A 34 -6.62 -1.49 -13.43
C TYR A 34 -5.18 -1.98 -13.61
N TRP A 35 -4.87 -3.18 -13.11
CA TRP A 35 -3.51 -3.73 -13.10
C TRP A 35 -3.13 -4.50 -14.37
N GLY A 36 -4.10 -4.88 -15.21
CA GLY A 36 -3.86 -5.63 -16.45
C GLY A 36 -3.75 -7.14 -16.22
N GLU A 37 -2.86 -7.83 -16.94
CA GLU A 37 -2.64 -9.27 -16.73
C GLU A 37 -1.87 -9.51 -15.44
N GLN A 38 -2.42 -10.39 -14.60
CA GLN A 38 -1.95 -10.66 -13.25
C GLN A 38 -1.63 -12.16 -13.09
N CYS A 39 -0.58 -12.42 -12.33
CA CYS A 39 -0.05 -13.72 -11.96
C CYS A 39 0.91 -13.54 -10.78
N CYS A 40 1.42 -14.63 -10.19
CA CYS A 40 2.33 -14.51 -9.04
C CYS A 40 3.67 -13.86 -9.40
N ASP A 41 4.22 -14.12 -10.60
CA ASP A 41 5.43 -13.43 -11.06
C ASP A 41 5.20 -11.90 -11.19
N ALA A 42 3.98 -11.49 -11.57
CA ALA A 42 3.61 -10.07 -11.66
C ALA A 42 3.32 -9.43 -10.29
N ALA A 43 2.94 -10.22 -9.27
CA ALA A 43 2.80 -9.73 -7.91
C ALA A 43 4.14 -9.33 -7.32
N TRP A 44 5.17 -10.16 -7.55
CA TRP A 44 6.54 -9.82 -7.16
C TRP A 44 6.99 -8.49 -7.79
N ASP A 45 6.87 -8.36 -9.11
CA ASP A 45 7.33 -7.16 -9.83
C ASP A 45 6.55 -5.88 -9.47
N GLN A 46 5.28 -6.00 -9.04
CA GLN A 46 4.42 -4.85 -8.72
C GLN A 46 4.42 -4.47 -7.24
N TRP A 47 4.46 -5.46 -6.35
CA TRP A 47 4.16 -5.29 -4.93
C TRP A 47 5.17 -5.98 -4.00
N GLY A 48 6.18 -6.67 -4.55
CA GLY A 48 7.20 -7.36 -3.76
C GLY A 48 6.73 -8.66 -3.11
N PHE A 49 5.52 -9.14 -3.41
CA PHE A 49 5.00 -10.37 -2.85
C PHE A 49 5.51 -11.59 -3.62
N ASP A 50 6.17 -12.51 -2.90
CA ASP A 50 6.61 -13.79 -3.46
C ASP A 50 5.43 -14.76 -3.62
N CYS A 51 5.71 -15.90 -4.26
CA CYS A 51 4.66 -16.89 -4.50
C CYS A 51 4.14 -17.49 -3.20
N ASP A 52 5.00 -17.83 -2.23
CA ASP A 52 4.60 -18.40 -0.94
C ASP A 52 3.61 -17.48 -0.22
N TYR A 53 3.86 -16.17 -0.18
CA TYR A 53 2.91 -15.19 0.36
C TYR A 53 1.58 -15.20 -0.41
N MET A 54 1.62 -15.12 -1.75
CA MET A 54 0.39 -15.08 -2.56
C MET A 54 -0.43 -16.39 -2.50
N GLU A 55 0.23 -17.54 -2.34
CA GLU A 55 -0.42 -18.84 -2.15
C GLU A 55 -1.05 -18.98 -0.77
N ASN A 56 -0.40 -18.46 0.28
CA ASN A 56 -0.85 -18.61 1.66
C ASN A 56 -1.92 -17.58 2.03
N GLU A 57 -1.74 -16.30 1.71
CA GLU A 57 -2.65 -15.23 2.11
C GLU A 57 -3.82 -15.06 1.13
N TYR A 58 -3.53 -15.01 -0.17
CA TYR A 58 -4.56 -14.77 -1.19
C TYR A 58 -5.07 -16.04 -1.88
N GLY A 59 -4.47 -17.20 -1.62
CA GLY A 59 -4.86 -18.48 -2.21
C GLY A 59 -4.67 -18.54 -3.73
N TRP A 60 -3.71 -17.79 -4.27
CA TRP A 60 -3.39 -17.81 -5.69
C TRP A 60 -2.77 -19.16 -6.08
N ASP A 61 -2.96 -19.58 -7.34
CA ASP A 61 -2.34 -20.79 -7.87
C ASP A 61 -1.12 -20.40 -8.71
N CYS A 62 0.06 -20.40 -8.09
CA CYS A 62 1.31 -20.02 -8.72
C CYS A 62 1.97 -21.14 -9.54
N THR A 63 1.24 -22.22 -9.83
CA THR A 63 1.78 -23.34 -10.62
C THR A 63 2.35 -22.86 -11.96
N GLY A 64 3.59 -23.23 -12.23
CA GLY A 64 4.31 -22.91 -13.47
C GLY A 64 4.97 -21.52 -13.50
N CYS A 65 4.67 -20.64 -12.55
CA CYS A 65 5.38 -19.36 -12.40
C CYS A 65 6.88 -19.57 -12.10
N ASN A 66 7.69 -18.54 -12.34
CA ASN A 66 9.11 -18.57 -12.00
C ASN A 66 9.34 -18.47 -10.50
N CYS A 67 8.44 -17.79 -9.76
CA CYS A 67 8.48 -17.61 -8.32
C CYS A 67 9.86 -17.13 -7.84
N PRO A 68 10.26 -15.90 -8.23
CA PRO A 68 11.53 -15.35 -7.82
C PRO A 68 11.58 -15.27 -6.27
N TYR A 69 12.75 -15.55 -5.71
CA TYR A 69 13.08 -15.45 -4.27
C TYR A 69 12.33 -16.38 -3.29
N ASP A 70 11.34 -17.11 -3.76
CA ASP A 70 10.54 -18.08 -2.98
C ASP A 70 11.37 -19.14 -2.22
N ASN A 71 12.58 -19.47 -2.72
CA ASN A 71 13.48 -20.46 -2.12
C ASN A 71 14.83 -19.88 -1.68
N GLU A 72 14.99 -18.56 -1.73
CA GLU A 72 16.22 -17.88 -1.31
C GLU A 72 15.99 -17.13 0.02
N SER A 73 17.07 -16.97 0.78
CA SER A 73 17.07 -16.27 2.06
C SER A 73 18.47 -15.65 2.18
N ILE A 74 18.65 -14.52 1.49
CA ILE A 74 19.94 -13.83 1.39
C ILE A 74 19.90 -12.52 2.18
N CYS A 75 20.16 -12.66 3.47
CA CYS A 75 20.19 -11.49 4.34
C CYS A 75 21.16 -10.39 3.86
N GLY A 76 20.64 -9.17 3.77
CA GLY A 76 21.25 -7.96 3.26
C GLY A 76 20.91 -7.66 1.79
N ASP A 77 19.98 -8.38 1.16
CA ASP A 77 19.52 -8.10 -0.21
C ASP A 77 18.28 -7.19 -0.23
N GLY A 78 17.62 -7.04 0.91
CA GLY A 78 16.49 -6.15 1.14
C GLY A 78 15.12 -6.81 0.98
N PHE A 79 15.06 -8.11 0.72
CA PHE A 79 13.82 -8.88 0.55
C PHE A 79 13.68 -9.94 1.65
N CYS A 80 12.68 -9.77 2.51
CA CYS A 80 12.35 -10.70 3.57
C CYS A 80 11.69 -11.97 3.01
N THR A 81 12.51 -12.91 2.54
CA THR A 81 12.03 -14.08 1.79
C THR A 81 12.47 -15.41 2.39
N GLY A 82 11.69 -16.46 2.13
CA GLY A 82 11.97 -17.83 2.56
C GLY A 82 11.98 -18.02 4.08
N SER A 83 13.16 -18.10 4.70
CA SER A 83 13.32 -18.35 6.14
C SER A 83 13.76 -17.11 6.93
N GLU A 84 13.74 -15.95 6.30
CA GLU A 84 14.08 -14.68 6.92
C GLU A 84 12.97 -14.17 7.84
N THR A 85 13.39 -13.48 8.90
CA THR A 85 12.56 -12.92 9.95
C THR A 85 13.30 -11.74 10.57
N ILE A 86 12.60 -10.84 11.25
CA ILE A 86 13.23 -9.75 12.01
C ILE A 86 14.32 -10.21 12.99
N ASN A 87 14.26 -11.45 13.47
CA ASN A 87 15.22 -11.99 14.46
C ASN A 87 16.51 -12.56 13.86
N ASN A 88 16.47 -13.04 12.61
CA ASN A 88 17.65 -13.61 11.95
C ASN A 88 18.19 -12.73 10.82
N CYS A 89 17.37 -11.81 10.29
CA CYS A 89 17.74 -10.82 9.28
C CYS A 89 16.96 -9.51 9.46
N GLU A 90 17.35 -8.70 10.44
CA GLU A 90 16.77 -7.36 10.66
C GLU A 90 17.05 -6.36 9.54
N SER A 91 17.97 -6.68 8.61
CA SER A 91 18.29 -5.79 7.50
C SER A 91 17.28 -5.85 6.37
N ASP A 92 16.47 -6.92 6.29
CA ASP A 92 15.65 -7.22 5.12
C ASP A 92 14.15 -7.30 5.50
N CYS A 93 13.87 -7.63 6.76
CA CYS A 93 12.53 -7.80 7.31
C CYS A 93 12.12 -6.65 8.23
N THR A 94 10.87 -6.21 8.10
CA THR A 94 10.15 -5.40 9.10
C THR A 94 9.66 -6.26 10.27
N PHE A 95 8.89 -5.68 11.21
CA PHE A 95 8.41 -6.42 12.38
C PHE A 95 7.41 -7.53 11.99
N ASN A 96 6.53 -7.25 11.02
CA ASN A 96 5.57 -8.23 10.51
C ASN A 96 6.18 -9.21 9.48
N GLY A 97 7.44 -8.99 9.06
CA GLY A 97 8.10 -9.83 8.07
C GLY A 97 7.93 -9.34 6.63
N CYS A 98 7.68 -8.05 6.45
CA CYS A 98 7.61 -7.41 5.14
C CYS A 98 8.99 -7.05 4.61
N ASN A 99 9.11 -6.93 3.30
CA ASN A 99 10.32 -6.45 2.63
C ASN A 99 10.56 -4.97 2.96
N ILE A 100 11.77 -4.60 3.37
CA ILE A 100 12.09 -3.20 3.65
C ILE A 100 12.27 -2.33 2.38
N VAL A 101 12.30 -2.94 1.20
CA VAL A 101 12.58 -2.25 -0.07
C VAL A 101 11.32 -1.63 -0.67
N ASP A 102 10.22 -2.37 -0.68
CA ASP A 102 9.00 -2.05 -1.41
C ASP A 102 7.72 -2.30 -0.61
N GLN A 103 7.83 -2.72 0.64
CA GLN A 103 6.69 -2.95 1.53
C GLN A 103 6.85 -2.22 2.86
N VAL A 104 5.75 -2.15 3.60
CA VAL A 104 5.67 -1.64 4.97
C VAL A 104 4.74 -2.53 5.80
N ASP A 105 4.90 -2.49 7.13
CA ASP A 105 4.01 -3.20 8.06
C ASP A 105 2.58 -2.64 7.95
N ASP A 106 1.57 -3.49 7.87
CA ASP A 106 0.17 -3.08 7.97
C ASP A 106 -0.12 -2.44 9.34
N CYS A 107 -0.99 -1.42 9.36
CA CYS A 107 -1.31 -0.67 10.58
C CYS A 107 -2.36 -1.37 11.48
N TYR A 108 -3.10 -2.34 10.95
CA TYR A 108 -4.19 -3.04 11.60
C TYR A 108 -3.80 -4.45 12.06
N ASP A 109 -3.06 -5.22 11.25
CA ASP A 109 -2.66 -6.59 11.57
C ASP A 109 -1.21 -6.94 11.19
N ASP A 110 -0.94 -8.23 10.96
CA ASP A 110 0.39 -8.77 10.70
C ASP A 110 0.69 -8.86 9.19
N ASP A 111 -0.15 -8.29 8.33
CA ASP A 111 0.03 -8.31 6.87
C ASP A 111 1.02 -7.23 6.40
N CYS A 112 1.30 -7.26 5.10
CA CYS A 112 2.26 -6.38 4.44
C CYS A 112 1.58 -5.54 3.35
N CYS A 113 1.90 -4.26 3.33
CA CYS A 113 1.36 -3.30 2.36
C CYS A 113 2.44 -2.82 1.37
N PRO A 114 2.12 -2.64 0.08
CA PRO A 114 3.06 -2.04 -0.86
C PRO A 114 3.35 -0.58 -0.49
N MET A 115 4.62 -0.23 -0.35
CA MET A 115 5.02 1.15 -0.01
C MET A 115 4.63 2.16 -1.10
N SER A 116 4.37 1.69 -2.31
CA SER A 116 3.92 2.51 -3.44
C SER A 116 2.48 3.00 -3.31
N TRP A 117 1.69 2.41 -2.41
CA TRP A 117 0.30 2.79 -2.18
C TRP A 117 0.18 3.99 -1.25
N ILE A 118 1.21 4.24 -0.41
CA ILE A 118 1.26 5.42 0.46
C ILE A 118 1.18 6.71 -0.36
N GLY A 119 0.08 7.45 -0.23
CA GLY A 119 -0.09 8.75 -0.89
C GLY A 119 -0.35 8.65 -2.41
N ASP A 120 -0.94 7.56 -2.89
CA ASP A 120 -1.17 7.30 -4.32
C ASP A 120 -2.44 7.98 -4.90
N GLY A 121 -3.23 8.62 -4.05
CA GLY A 121 -4.52 9.26 -4.34
C GLY A 121 -5.74 8.40 -4.05
N TYR A 122 -5.55 7.18 -3.56
CA TYR A 122 -6.59 6.25 -3.14
C TYR A 122 -6.40 5.96 -1.64
N GLY A 123 -7.46 6.09 -0.84
CA GLY A 123 -7.34 5.96 0.61
C GLY A 123 -7.33 4.50 1.09
N ASP A 124 -6.17 4.03 1.52
CA ASP A 124 -5.89 2.71 2.10
C ASP A 124 -6.04 2.72 3.64
N CYS A 125 -7.25 2.96 4.13
CA CYS A 125 -7.47 3.45 5.51
C CYS A 125 -8.01 2.45 6.51
N GLN A 126 -8.61 1.36 6.02
CA GLN A 126 -9.30 0.43 6.90
C GLN A 126 -9.56 -0.91 6.22
N GLU A 127 -9.11 -1.96 6.89
CA GLU A 127 -9.43 -3.37 6.65
C GLU A 127 -10.95 -3.67 6.80
N PRO A 128 -11.55 -4.58 5.98
CA PRO A 128 -10.95 -5.42 4.94
C PRO A 128 -11.08 -4.83 3.52
N ASP A 129 -11.43 -3.55 3.41
CA ASP A 129 -11.43 -2.89 2.11
C ASP A 129 -9.97 -2.73 1.62
N ASN A 130 -9.74 -2.56 0.32
CA ASN A 130 -8.42 -2.27 -0.26
C ASN A 130 -7.38 -3.41 -0.25
N PHE A 131 -7.81 -4.62 -0.61
CA PHE A 131 -6.93 -5.81 -0.69
C PHE A 131 -6.28 -6.22 0.63
N GLY A 132 -6.84 -5.70 1.72
CA GLY A 132 -6.41 -5.98 3.07
C GLY A 132 -5.19 -5.19 3.50
N CYS A 133 -5.18 -3.90 3.14
CA CYS A 133 -4.10 -3.00 3.49
C CYS A 133 -4.67 -1.77 4.22
N ASP A 134 -4.12 -1.50 5.41
CA ASP A 134 -4.33 -0.33 6.24
C ASP A 134 -2.99 0.43 6.39
N LEU A 135 -2.92 1.59 5.75
CA LEU A 135 -1.80 2.53 5.76
C LEU A 135 -2.06 3.78 6.62
N SER A 136 -3.10 3.76 7.46
CA SER A 136 -3.49 4.92 8.29
C SER A 136 -2.37 5.44 9.21
N CYS A 137 -1.44 4.57 9.63
CA CYS A 137 -0.28 4.93 10.44
C CYS A 137 0.89 5.55 9.64
N TYR A 138 0.81 5.61 8.31
CA TYR A 138 1.81 6.24 7.43
C TYR A 138 1.38 7.64 7.00
N LEU A 139 1.22 8.54 7.97
CA LEU A 139 0.67 9.90 7.77
C LEU A 139 -0.74 9.86 7.16
N ASN A 140 -1.60 8.98 7.68
CA ASN A 140 -2.95 8.75 7.18
C ASN A 140 -2.94 8.40 5.68
N ASP A 141 -2.12 7.40 5.31
CA ASP A 141 -1.87 7.00 3.94
C ASP A 141 -1.37 8.15 3.05
N GLY A 142 -0.33 8.86 3.51
CA GLY A 142 0.18 10.05 2.83
C GLY A 142 -0.82 11.21 2.71
N GLY A 143 -1.94 11.14 3.45
CA GLY A 143 -3.05 12.09 3.42
C GLY A 143 -4.23 11.70 2.53
N ASP A 144 -4.24 10.48 1.98
CA ASP A 144 -5.34 10.01 1.13
C ASP A 144 -6.52 9.45 1.94
N CYS A 145 -6.29 9.15 3.21
CA CYS A 145 -7.36 8.75 4.09
C CYS A 145 -8.25 9.92 4.53
N PRO A 146 -9.58 9.70 4.64
CA PRO A 146 -10.47 10.74 5.15
C PRO A 146 -9.99 11.24 6.51
N ALA A 147 -10.05 12.56 6.71
CA ALA A 147 -9.78 13.17 8.00
C ALA A 147 -10.67 12.50 9.07
N GLN A 148 -10.04 11.92 10.09
CA GLN A 148 -10.78 11.33 11.20
C GLN A 148 -11.52 12.45 11.94
N THR A 149 -12.74 12.15 12.38
CA THR A 149 -13.49 13.12 13.19
C THR A 149 -12.74 13.38 14.49
N GLY A 150 -12.22 14.59 14.65
CA GLY A 150 -11.39 14.97 15.80
C GLY A 150 -9.88 14.84 15.56
N ASP A 151 -9.41 14.52 14.37
CA ASP A 151 -8.00 14.67 14.00
C ASP A 151 -7.82 16.07 13.40
N ILE A 152 -7.39 17.03 14.21
CA ILE A 152 -7.33 18.45 13.81
C ILE A 152 -5.98 18.79 13.19
N ASN A 153 -4.93 18.01 13.47
CA ASN A 153 -3.61 18.18 12.87
C ASN A 153 -3.38 17.27 11.65
N ASP A 154 -4.37 16.48 11.23
CA ASP A 154 -4.33 15.54 10.11
C ASP A 154 -3.12 14.58 10.21
N ASP A 155 -2.83 14.08 11.41
CA ASP A 155 -1.71 13.16 11.63
C ASP A 155 -2.12 11.67 11.63
N GLY A 156 -3.40 11.39 11.41
CA GLY A 156 -3.97 10.04 11.33
C GLY A 156 -4.37 9.48 12.70
N SER A 157 -4.21 10.23 13.78
CA SER A 157 -4.59 9.81 15.13
C SER A 157 -5.40 10.87 15.83
N VAL A 158 -6.46 10.48 16.55
CA VAL A 158 -7.14 11.37 17.48
C VAL A 158 -6.54 11.19 18.87
N ASP A 159 -5.77 12.17 19.34
CA ASP A 159 -5.09 12.11 20.62
C ASP A 159 -5.14 13.44 21.43
N ILE A 160 -4.28 13.56 22.44
CA ILE A 160 -4.26 14.74 23.32
C ILE A 160 -3.77 16.00 22.58
N ILE A 161 -3.01 15.85 21.50
CA ILE A 161 -2.53 16.93 20.65
C ILE A 161 -3.71 17.62 19.98
N ASP A 162 -4.71 16.87 19.50
CA ASP A 162 -5.94 17.44 18.94
C ASP A 162 -6.71 18.26 19.97
N ILE A 163 -6.81 17.76 21.20
CA ILE A 163 -7.44 18.51 22.30
C ILE A 163 -6.67 19.81 22.58
N ILE A 164 -5.35 19.79 22.55
CA ILE A 164 -4.52 20.98 22.76
C ILE A 164 -4.81 22.02 21.67
N ILE A 165 -4.92 21.58 20.41
CA ILE A 165 -5.24 22.44 19.27
C ILE A 165 -6.67 22.98 19.37
N ALA A 166 -7.65 22.13 19.73
CA ALA A 166 -9.03 22.54 19.99
C ALA A 166 -9.12 23.62 21.07
N VAL A 167 -8.37 23.46 22.16
CA VAL A 167 -8.30 24.45 23.25
C VAL A 167 -7.67 25.76 22.76
N GLU A 168 -6.68 25.72 21.87
CA GLU A 168 -6.09 26.92 21.27
C GLU A 168 -7.13 27.71 20.46
N PHE A 169 -7.94 27.05 19.63
CA PHE A 169 -9.06 27.68 18.91
C PHE A 169 -10.06 28.34 19.86
N ILE A 170 -10.44 27.65 20.95
CA ILE A 170 -11.32 28.20 22.01
C ILE A 170 -10.71 29.46 22.64
N LEU A 171 -9.42 29.43 22.98
CA LEU A 171 -8.74 30.54 23.65
C LEU A 171 -8.54 31.76 22.73
N ASN A 172 -8.36 31.52 21.43
CA ASN A 172 -8.20 32.56 20.42
C ASN A 172 -9.53 33.09 19.87
N TYR A 173 -10.67 32.50 20.27
CA TYR A 173 -12.00 32.81 19.73
C TYR A 173 -12.08 32.63 18.21
N GLU A 174 -11.33 31.67 17.70
CA GLU A 174 -11.33 31.29 16.29
C GLU A 174 -12.27 30.10 16.13
N TYR A 175 -13.16 30.21 15.14
CA TYR A 175 -14.04 29.11 14.79
C TYR A 175 -13.34 28.24 13.75
N GLU A 176 -13.27 26.95 14.04
CA GLU A 176 -12.95 25.93 13.06
C GLU A 176 -13.93 24.76 13.09
N ILE A 177 -14.39 24.37 11.90
CA ILE A 177 -15.41 23.34 11.69
C ILE A 177 -14.96 21.96 12.16
N LEU A 178 -13.68 21.63 12.04
CA LEU A 178 -13.13 20.35 12.53
C LEU A 178 -13.15 20.22 14.06
N VAL A 179 -13.30 21.33 14.78
CA VAL A 179 -13.34 21.36 16.25
C VAL A 179 -14.77 21.32 16.79
N ASP A 180 -15.76 21.73 16.00
CA ASP A 180 -17.19 21.77 16.38
C ASP A 180 -17.84 20.39 16.23
N LEU A 181 -17.46 19.45 17.11
CA LEU A 181 -17.83 18.04 17.01
C LEU A 181 -19.33 17.77 17.23
N ASN A 182 -20.08 18.70 17.82
CA ASN A 182 -21.53 18.56 18.01
C ASN A 182 -22.37 19.33 16.96
N ASP A 183 -21.71 19.98 16.00
CA ASP A 183 -22.30 20.80 14.93
C ASP A 183 -23.25 21.91 15.44
N ASP A 184 -23.01 22.47 16.64
CA ASP A 184 -23.86 23.51 17.23
C ASP A 184 -23.43 24.94 16.85
N SER A 185 -22.39 25.06 16.02
CA SER A 185 -21.75 26.31 15.60
C SER A 185 -21.07 27.07 16.74
N ILE A 186 -20.76 26.42 17.87
CA ILE A 186 -20.12 27.01 19.05
C ILE A 186 -19.07 26.05 19.61
N ILE A 187 -17.80 26.35 19.38
CA ILE A 187 -16.71 25.60 20.01
C ILE A 187 -16.64 25.92 21.51
N ASN A 188 -16.84 24.91 22.35
CA ASN A 188 -16.80 25.03 23.80
C ASN A 188 -16.39 23.72 24.49
N ILE A 189 -16.58 23.65 25.82
CA ILE A 189 -16.23 22.45 26.60
C ILE A 189 -17.03 21.20 26.18
N SER A 190 -18.20 21.37 25.55
CA SER A 190 -18.99 20.28 25.02
C SER A 190 -18.24 19.53 23.92
N ASP A 191 -17.52 20.23 23.05
CA ASP A 191 -16.71 19.62 22.00
C ASP A 191 -15.50 18.91 22.57
N ILE A 192 -14.83 19.51 23.56
CA ILE A 192 -13.72 18.87 24.28
C ILE A 192 -14.16 17.57 24.95
N ILE A 193 -15.39 17.50 25.49
CA ILE A 193 -15.94 16.25 26.03
C ILE A 193 -16.11 15.21 24.92
N LEU A 194 -16.49 15.61 23.70
CA LEU A 194 -16.56 14.71 22.55
C LEU A 194 -15.18 14.19 22.14
N PHE A 195 -14.14 15.03 22.09
CA PHE A 195 -12.75 14.57 21.88
C PHE A 195 -12.35 13.51 22.91
N ILE A 196 -12.60 13.78 24.20
CA ILE A 196 -12.29 12.83 25.27
C ILE A 196 -13.04 11.50 25.09
N ASN A 197 -14.27 11.52 24.59
CA ASN A 197 -15.04 10.31 24.32
C ASN A 197 -14.55 9.55 23.08
N ILE A 198 -13.84 10.20 22.15
CA ILE A 198 -13.21 9.54 20.99
C ILE A 198 -11.94 8.82 21.42
N ILE A 199 -11.16 9.43 22.32
CA ILE A 199 -9.86 8.91 22.79
C ILE A 199 -10.01 7.74 23.80
N LEU A 200 -11.14 7.63 24.50
CA LEU A 200 -11.40 6.65 25.59
C LEU A 200 -12.10 5.37 25.12
#